data_AF-A0A1H0V9V0-F1
#
_entry.id   AF-A0A1H0V9V0-F1
#
_cell.length_a   1.000
_cell.length_b   1.000
_cell.length_c   1.000
_cell.angle_alpha   90.00
_cell.angle_beta   90.00
_cell.angle_gamma   90.00
#
_symmetry.space_group_name_H-M   'P 1'
#
loop_
_entity.id
_entity.type
_entity.pdbx_description
1 polymer ?
#
loop_
_entity_poly.entity_id
_entity_poly.type
_entity_poly.pdbx_seq_one_letter_code
_entity_poly.pdbx_strand_id
1 'polypeptide(L)'
;MVSEGRPPQPHWCDAWVDTDYEAGLRLLLGHLAESGARRIGLSLPLHDDAYPRLNAQAYRAWCDEHGMPALVEEYAPLPDPFTAEQDAVSRLLDHD
;
A
#
# COMPACT_ATOMS: atom_id res chain seq x y z
N MET A 1 24.84 -5.27 13.00
CA MET A 1 24.36 -4.87 11.66
C MET A 1 22.88 -4.63 11.82
N VAL A 2 22.35 -3.54 11.26
CA VAL A 2 20.91 -3.22 11.35
C VAL A 2 20.35 -3.30 9.94
N SER A 3 19.25 -4.03 9.74
CA SER A 3 18.55 -4.09 8.45
C SER A 3 17.44 -3.05 8.37
N GLU A 4 17.17 -2.59 7.15
CA GLU A 4 15.86 -2.02 6.83
C GLU A 4 14.86 -3.17 6.68
N GLY A 5 13.70 -3.04 7.31
CA GLY A 5 12.65 -4.04 7.32
C GLY A 5 13.00 -5.23 8.21
N ARG A 6 11.95 -5.88 8.73
CA ARG A 6 12.11 -7.10 9.49
C ARG A 6 12.59 -8.26 8.59
N PRO A 7 13.70 -8.93 8.92
CA PRO A 7 14.14 -10.12 8.18
C PRO A 7 13.03 -11.18 8.16
N PRO A 8 12.85 -11.93 7.05
CA PRO A 8 11.85 -13.00 6.97
C PRO A 8 12.03 -14.09 8.04
N GLN A 9 13.28 -14.32 8.45
CA GLN A 9 13.68 -15.28 9.50
C GLN A 9 14.61 -14.57 10.51
N PRO A 10 14.05 -13.83 11.48
CA PRO A 10 14.85 -13.08 12.44
C PRO A 10 15.46 -14.00 13.50
N HIS A 11 16.74 -13.78 13.79
CA HIS A 11 17.51 -14.43 14.85
C HIS A 11 17.66 -13.51 16.07
N TRP A 12 18.08 -14.08 17.20
CA TRP A 12 18.15 -13.37 18.49
C TRP A 12 19.07 -12.13 18.51
N CYS A 13 20.05 -12.06 17.61
CA CYS A 13 20.96 -10.92 17.45
C CYS A 13 20.56 -9.95 16.32
N ASP A 14 19.50 -10.24 15.59
CA ASP A 14 19.09 -9.39 14.48
C ASP A 14 18.45 -8.11 15.02
N ALA A 15 18.90 -6.98 14.49
CA ALA A 15 18.32 -5.68 14.74
C ALA A 15 17.82 -5.11 13.41
N TRP A 16 16.64 -4.51 13.42
CA TRP A 16 16.07 -3.88 12.24
C TRP A 16 15.33 -2.61 12.59
N VAL A 17 15.15 -1.76 11.58
CA VAL A 17 14.25 -0.62 11.61
C VAL A 17 13.18 -0.90 10.57
N ASP A 18 11.90 -0.80 10.96
CA ASP A 18 10.77 -1.01 10.07
C ASP A 18 9.89 0.24 10.03
N THR A 19 9.17 0.40 8.93
CA THR A 19 8.14 1.43 8.81
C THR A 19 6.84 0.90 9.40
N ASP A 20 6.19 1.71 10.24
CA ASP A 20 4.81 1.45 10.64
C ASP A 20 3.86 1.79 9.48
N TYR A 21 3.80 0.88 8.50
CA TYR A 21 3.01 1.05 7.28
C TYR A 21 1.52 1.26 7.59
N GLU A 22 1.00 0.58 8.61
CA GLU A 22 -0.41 0.72 8.99
C GLU A 22 -0.70 2.12 9.52
N ALA A 23 0.04 2.57 10.54
CA ALA A 23 -0.18 3.90 11.11
C ALA A 23 0.06 5.01 10.06
N GLY A 24 1.13 4.88 9.27
CA GLY A 24 1.45 5.83 8.21
C GLY A 24 0.35 5.93 7.15
N LEU A 25 -0.13 4.79 6.65
CA LEU A 25 -1.18 4.76 5.63
C LEU A 25 -2.51 5.30 6.18
N ARG A 26 -2.89 4.93 7.41
CA ARG A 26 -4.11 5.44 8.04
C ARG A 26 -4.09 6.96 8.22
N LEU A 27 -2.94 7.54 8.58
CA LEU A 27 -2.77 9.00 8.65
C LEU A 27 -2.96 9.66 7.29
N LEU A 28 -2.38 9.09 6.23
CA LEU A 28 -2.55 9.59 4.85
C LEU A 28 -4.02 9.51 4.40
N LEU A 29 -4.66 8.36 4.58
CA LEU A 29 -6.07 8.15 4.20
C LEU A 29 -7.01 9.07 4.99
N GLY A 30 -6.78 9.22 6.30
CA GLY A 30 -7.50 10.17 7.15
C GLY A 30 -7.40 11.59 6.62
N HIS A 31 -6.19 12.05 6.31
CA HIS A 31 -5.98 13.38 5.74
C HIS A 31 -6.71 13.60 4.41
N LEU A 32 -6.68 12.61 3.51
CA LEU A 32 -7.39 12.68 2.23
C LEU A 32 -8.91 12.76 2.43
N ALA A 33 -9.46 11.94 3.32
CA ALA A 33 -10.89 11.94 3.65
C ALA A 33 -11.33 13.25 4.30
N GLU A 34 -10.56 13.78 5.26
CA GLU A 34 -10.80 15.08 5.89
C GLU A 34 -10.74 16.23 4.86
N SER A 35 -9.90 16.10 3.84
CA SER A 35 -9.81 17.03 2.71
C SER A 35 -10.95 16.89 1.69
N GLY A 36 -11.87 15.94 1.90
CA GLY A 36 -13.06 15.75 1.07
C GLY A 36 -12.93 14.69 -0.02
N ALA A 37 -11.86 13.88 -0.03
CA ALA A 37 -11.76 12.73 -0.93
C ALA A 37 -12.84 11.68 -0.58
N ARG A 38 -13.57 11.20 -1.60
CA ARG A 38 -14.68 10.25 -1.42
C ARG A 38 -14.47 8.90 -2.10
N ARG A 39 -13.42 8.78 -2.91
CA ARG A 39 -13.11 7.61 -3.73
C ARG A 39 -11.59 7.50 -3.85
N ILE A 40 -10.97 7.00 -2.78
CA ILE A 40 -9.51 6.89 -2.68
C ILE A 40 -9.12 5.52 -3.22
N GLY A 41 -8.38 5.47 -4.33
CA GLY A 41 -7.82 4.23 -4.88
C GLY A 41 -6.38 3.99 -4.44
N LEU A 42 -5.95 2.74 -4.47
CA LEU A 42 -4.60 2.31 -4.13
C LEU A 42 -4.00 1.52 -5.30
N SER A 43 -2.88 2.02 -5.85
CA SER A 43 -2.06 1.30 -6.83
C SER A 43 -0.85 0.68 -6.12
N LEU A 44 -0.58 -0.62 -6.32
CA LEU A 44 0.52 -1.33 -5.66
C LEU A 44 1.36 -2.13 -6.66
N PRO A 45 2.70 -2.10 -6.53
CA PRO A 45 3.55 -2.99 -7.32
C PRO A 45 3.42 -4.43 -6.81
N LEU A 46 3.50 -5.38 -7.73
CA LEU A 46 3.79 -6.77 -7.39
C LEU A 46 5.26 -6.87 -6.99
N HIS A 47 5.50 -7.11 -5.70
CA HIS A 47 6.83 -7.28 -5.11
C HIS A 47 6.81 -8.46 -4.13
N ASP A 48 7.96 -9.09 -3.92
CA ASP A 48 8.15 -10.20 -2.98
C ASP A 48 8.46 -9.76 -1.54
N ASP A 49 8.44 -8.46 -1.27
CA ASP A 49 8.66 -7.91 0.06
C ASP A 49 7.32 -7.76 0.82
N ALA A 50 7.40 -7.27 2.05
CA ALA A 50 6.21 -7.10 2.87
C ALA A 50 5.36 -5.87 2.48
N TYR A 51 5.90 -4.93 1.69
CA TYR A 51 5.32 -3.60 1.50
C TYR A 51 3.93 -3.65 0.84
N PRO A 52 3.72 -4.28 -0.34
CA PRO A 52 2.42 -4.30 -0.99
C PRO A 52 1.36 -4.97 -0.13
N ARG A 53 1.73 -6.09 0.52
CA ARG A 53 0.82 -6.86 1.37
C ARG A 53 0.38 -6.07 2.60
N LEU A 54 1.32 -5.43 3.31
CA LEU A 54 1.00 -4.66 4.52
C LEU A 54 0.14 -3.44 4.18
N ASN A 55 0.44 -2.71 3.11
CA ASN A 55 -0.37 -1.56 2.68
C ASN A 55 -1.76 -1.98 2.20
N ALA A 56 -1.87 -3.05 1.40
CA ALA A 56 -3.17 -3.57 0.97
C ALA A 56 -4.05 -3.98 2.16
N GLN A 57 -3.46 -4.62 3.18
CA GLN A 57 -4.18 -5.02 4.39
C GLN A 57 -4.68 -3.79 5.18
N ALA A 58 -3.80 -2.83 5.44
CA ALA A 58 -4.15 -1.62 6.18
C ALA A 58 -5.21 -0.77 5.44
N TYR A 59 -5.08 -0.63 4.12
CA TYR A 59 -6.06 0.09 3.29
C TYR A 59 -7.42 -0.58 3.32
N ARG A 60 -7.49 -1.90 3.12
CA ARG A 60 -8.77 -2.64 3.17
C ARG A 60 -9.44 -2.52 4.53
N ALA A 61 -8.68 -2.67 5.62
CA ALA A 61 -9.20 -2.50 6.97
C ALA A 61 -9.76 -1.08 7.20
N TRP A 62 -9.03 -0.05 6.74
CA TRP A 62 -9.49 1.33 6.83
C TRP A 62 -10.76 1.57 6.00
N CYS A 63 -10.85 1.04 4.78
CA CYS A 63 -12.03 1.11 3.94
C CYS A 63 -13.25 0.45 4.62
N ASP A 64 -13.08 -0.74 5.18
CA ASP A 64 -14.14 -1.46 5.89
C ASP A 64 -14.64 -0.66 7.10
N GLU A 65 -13.74 -0.06 7.89
CA GLU A 65 -14.09 0.79 9.04
C GLU A 65 -14.88 2.05 8.65
N HIS A 66 -14.62 2.61 7.47
CA HIS A 66 -15.24 3.85 6.98
C HIS A 66 -16.42 3.59 6.04
N GLY A 67 -16.79 2.32 5.80
CA GLY A 67 -17.88 1.94 4.90
C GLY A 67 -17.63 2.30 3.43
N MET A 68 -16.35 2.32 3.02
CA MET A 68 -15.93 2.64 1.66
C MET A 68 -15.57 1.37 0.88
N PRO A 69 -15.86 1.29 -0.43
CA PRO A 69 -15.37 0.18 -1.24
C PRO A 69 -13.85 0.27 -1.39
N ALA A 70 -13.16 -0.87 -1.21
CA ALA A 70 -11.73 -0.95 -1.47
C ALA A 70 -11.47 -0.99 -2.99
N LEU A 71 -10.70 -0.02 -3.49
CA LEU A 71 -10.30 0.09 -4.89
C LEU A 71 -8.79 -0.13 -4.97
N VAL A 72 -8.37 -1.35 -5.34
CA VAL A 72 -6.96 -1.76 -5.40
C VAL A 72 -6.63 -2.25 -6.79
N GLU A 73 -5.60 -1.69 -7.40
CA GLU A 73 -5.01 -2.18 -8.64
C GLU A 73 -3.55 -2.55 -8.42
N GLU A 74 -3.17 -3.73 -8.90
CA GLU A 74 -1.80 -4.22 -8.83
C GLU A 74 -1.13 -4.12 -10.20
N TYR A 75 0.18 -3.87 -10.22
CA TYR A 75 0.95 -3.80 -11.47
C TYR A 75 2.28 -4.54 -11.36
N ALA A 76 2.70 -5.17 -12.45
CA ALA A 76 4.04 -5.75 -12.55
C ALA A 76 5.05 -4.63 -12.85
N PRO A 77 6.04 -4.36 -11.99
CA PRO A 77 6.96 -3.23 -12.18
C PRO A 77 8.01 -3.47 -13.27
N LEU A 78 8.12 -4.69 -13.81
CA LEU A 78 9.07 -5.03 -14.86
C LEU A 78 8.35 -5.50 -16.12
N PRO A 79 8.82 -5.10 -17.32
CA PRO A 79 10.05 -4.35 -17.57
C PRO A 79 9.92 -2.82 -17.49
N ASP A 80 8.70 -2.29 -17.52
CA ASP A 80 8.43 -0.85 -17.57
C ASP A 80 7.49 -0.43 -16.44
N PRO A 81 8.03 0.00 -15.28
CA PRO A 81 7.22 0.30 -14.11
C PRO A 81 6.31 1.52 -14.32
N PHE A 82 6.76 2.49 -15.11
CA PHE A 82 6.02 3.74 -15.31
C PHE A 82 4.73 3.49 -16.10
N THR A 83 4.84 2.78 -17.23
CA THR A 83 3.66 2.45 -18.04
C THR A 83 2.73 1.50 -17.27
N ALA A 84 3.28 0.49 -16.59
CA ALA A 84 2.48 -0.47 -15.83
C ALA A 84 1.67 0.19 -14.69
N GLU A 85 2.29 1.13 -13.95
CA GLU A 85 1.60 1.89 -12.91
C GLU A 85 0.54 2.83 -13.52
N GLN A 86 0.85 3.51 -14.62
CA GLN A 86 -0.11 4.37 -15.32
C GLN A 86 -1.35 3.60 -15.78
N ASP A 87 -1.17 2.39 -16.32
CA ASP A 87 -2.28 1.53 -16.72
C ASP A 87 -3.13 1.10 -15.51
N ALA A 88 -2.50 0.77 -14.38
CA ALA A 88 -3.20 0.44 -13.13
C ALA A 88 -4.00 1.62 -12.59
N VAL A 89 -3.42 2.82 -12.57
CA VAL A 89 -4.13 4.04 -12.18
C VAL A 89 -5.28 4.33 -13.14
N SER A 90 -5.10 4.13 -14.45
CA SER A 90 -6.14 4.34 -15.44
C SER A 90 -7.37 3.46 -15.18
N ARG A 91 -7.15 2.17 -14.84
CA ARG A 91 -8.24 1.27 -14.43
C ARG A 91 -8.98 1.75 -13.19
N LEU A 92 -8.27 2.27 -12.17
CA LEU A 92 -8.92 2.87 -10.99
C LEU A 92 -9.84 4.03 -11.36
N LEU A 93 -9.42 4.87 -12.32
CA LEU A 93 -10.20 6.02 -12.77
C LEU A 93 -11.43 5.60 -13.59
N ASP A 94 -11.32 4.57 -14.43
CA ASP A 94 -12.39 4.08 -15.31
C ASP A 94 -13.57 3.41 -14.55
N HIS A 95 -13.41 3.12 -13.26
CA HIS A 95 -14.46 2.53 -12.40
C HIS A 95 -15.55 3.54 -11.94
N ASP A 96 -15.96 4.48 -12.80
CA ASP A 96 -17.01 5.48 -12.55
C ASP A 96 -18.45 4.94 -12.69
#